data_AF-A0A7K7J0T9-F1
#
_entry.id   AF-A0A7K7J0T9-F1
#
_cell.length_a   1.000
_cell.length_b   1.000
_cell.length_c   1.000
_cell.angle_alpha   90.00
_cell.angle_beta   90.00
_cell.angle_gamma   90.00
#
_symmetry.space_group_name_H-M   'P 1'
#
loop_
_entity.id
_entity.type
_entity.pdbx_description
1 polymer ?
#
loop_
_entity_poly.entity_id
_entity_poly.type
_entity_poly.pdbx_seq_one_letter_code
_entity_poly.pdbx_strand_id
1 'polypeptide(L)'
;RQATWEDNNAFADLGERHSQCNAVKCLYPGGREEAEEEGPWELLLCSSCAAEGTHRRCSGLENSTRRWECDSCAGLGTGMSQSLWCLWAGDCAQAGLGRA
;
A
#
# COMPACT_ATOMS: atom_id res chain seq x y z
N ARG A 1 38.50 -20.31 -8.01
CA ARG A 1 37.82 -19.80 -9.24
C ARG A 1 36.50 -20.56 -9.36
N GLN A 2 35.30 -19.98 -9.35
CA GLN A 2 34.78 -18.62 -9.14
C GLN A 2 33.66 -18.77 -8.09
N ALA A 3 33.56 -17.84 -7.13
CA ALA A 3 32.38 -17.79 -6.28
C ALA A 3 31.20 -17.39 -7.17
N THR A 4 30.25 -18.30 -7.35
CA THR A 4 28.96 -18.02 -7.98
C THR A 4 28.16 -17.24 -6.96
N TRP A 5 28.38 -15.92 -6.90
CA TRP A 5 27.40 -15.02 -6.31
C TRP A 5 26.11 -15.27 -7.07
N GLU A 6 25.18 -15.98 -6.43
CA GLU A 6 23.85 -16.18 -6.95
C GLU A 6 23.26 -14.79 -7.17
N ASP A 7 22.86 -14.56 -8.42
CA ASP A 7 22.13 -13.41 -8.90
C ASP A 7 20.83 -13.32 -8.10
N ASN A 8 20.94 -12.74 -6.91
CA ASN A 8 19.83 -12.44 -6.03
C ASN A 8 19.22 -11.13 -6.54
N ASN A 9 18.64 -11.18 -7.74
CA ASN A 9 17.64 -10.21 -8.17
C ASN A 9 16.33 -10.40 -7.36
N ALA A 10 16.43 -10.60 -6.04
CA ALA A 10 15.29 -10.72 -5.13
C ALA A 10 14.85 -9.34 -4.59
N PHE A 11 15.28 -8.25 -5.24
CA PHE A 11 14.96 -6.88 -4.86
C PHE A 11 14.25 -6.09 -5.97
N ALA A 12 13.73 -6.76 -7.00
CA ALA A 12 12.96 -6.09 -8.05
C ALA A 12 11.52 -5.74 -7.64
N ASP A 13 11.09 -6.08 -6.42
CA ASP A 13 9.88 -5.54 -5.79
C ASP A 13 10.28 -4.43 -4.80
N LEU A 14 11.10 -3.48 -5.25
CA LEU A 14 11.16 -2.19 -4.60
C LEU A 14 9.86 -1.48 -4.97
N GLY A 15 8.82 -1.85 -4.21
CA GLY A 15 7.43 -1.52 -4.45
C GLY A 15 7.27 -0.12 -5.02
N GLU A 16 6.65 -0.05 -6.20
CA GLU A 16 6.13 1.19 -6.77
C GLU A 16 5.39 1.89 -5.64
N ARG A 17 6.03 2.90 -5.08
CA ARG A 17 5.58 3.53 -3.86
C ARG A 17 4.30 4.23 -4.26
N HIS A 18 3.18 3.67 -3.83
CA HIS A 18 1.87 4.08 -4.28
C HIS A 18 1.74 5.60 -4.11
N SER A 19 1.77 6.35 -5.21
CA SER A 19 1.93 7.81 -5.20
C SER A 19 0.64 8.54 -5.50
N GLN A 20 -0.49 7.84 -5.43
CA GLN A 20 -1.79 8.35 -5.85
C GLN A 20 -2.76 8.44 -4.68
N CYS A 21 -3.60 9.47 -4.70
CA CYS A 21 -4.70 9.65 -3.77
C CYS A 21 -5.89 8.75 -4.16
N ASN A 22 -6.21 7.77 -3.31
CA ASN A 22 -7.35 6.85 -3.41
C ASN A 22 -8.64 7.40 -2.79
N ALA A 23 -8.64 8.64 -2.29
CA ALA A 23 -9.85 9.21 -1.72
C ALA A 23 -10.97 9.24 -2.78
N VAL A 24 -12.18 8.82 -2.37
CA VAL A 24 -13.38 8.78 -3.22
C VAL A 24 -13.60 10.12 -3.94
N LYS A 25 -13.29 11.22 -3.25
CA LYS A 25 -13.28 12.57 -3.82
C LYS A 25 -11.95 13.25 -3.52
N CYS A 26 -11.07 13.27 -4.52
CA CYS A 26 -9.85 14.08 -4.46
C CYS A 26 -10.21 15.57 -4.60
N LEU A 27 -9.70 16.39 -3.68
CA LEU A 27 -9.90 17.85 -3.65
C LEU A 27 -8.67 18.62 -4.14
N TYR A 28 -7.57 17.93 -4.45
CA TYR A 28 -6.33 18.57 -4.87
C TYR A 28 -6.40 19.04 -6.34
N PRO A 29 -6.12 20.32 -6.64
CA PRO A 29 -6.19 20.84 -8.00
C PRO A 29 -5.13 20.26 -8.96
N GLY A 30 -3.99 19.78 -8.46
CA GLY A 30 -2.98 19.09 -9.28
C GLY A 30 -3.38 17.66 -9.67
N GLY A 31 -4.47 17.15 -9.10
CA GLY A 31 -4.96 15.81 -9.40
C GLY A 31 -4.51 14.76 -8.39
N ARG A 32 -4.68 13.49 -8.75
CA ARG A 32 -4.52 12.38 -7.79
C ARG A 32 -3.07 11.92 -7.64
N GLU A 33 -2.25 12.14 -8.66
CA GLU A 33 -0.85 11.71 -8.77
C GLU A 33 0.14 12.71 -8.18
N GLU A 34 -0.33 13.92 -7.91
CA GLU A 34 0.47 15.00 -7.36
C GLU A 34 0.16 15.20 -5.88
N ALA A 35 1.18 15.56 -5.12
CA ALA A 35 1.08 15.86 -3.71
C ALA A 35 2.16 16.86 -3.29
N GLU A 36 1.87 17.62 -2.26
CA GLU A 36 2.89 18.47 -1.63
C GLU A 36 3.83 17.62 -0.77
N GLU A 37 5.07 18.08 -0.65
CA GLU A 37 6.05 17.46 0.26
C GLU A 37 5.65 17.61 1.72
N GLU A 38 5.04 18.75 2.09
CA GLU A 38 4.51 19.02 3.43
C GLU A 38 3.23 19.85 3.32
N GLY A 39 2.30 19.66 4.27
CA GLY A 39 1.11 20.49 4.41
C GLY A 39 -0.22 19.76 4.16
N PRO A 40 -1.29 20.49 3.82
CA PRO A 40 -2.64 19.93 3.71
C PRO A 40 -2.80 18.95 2.54
N TRP A 41 -1.92 19.04 1.54
CA TRP A 41 -1.90 18.18 0.36
C TRP A 41 -0.73 17.19 0.37
N GLU A 42 -0.11 16.96 1.52
CA GLU A 42 0.81 15.85 1.73
C GLU A 42 0.09 14.53 1.49
N LEU A 43 0.73 13.63 0.74
CA LEU A 43 0.25 12.27 0.51
C LEU A 43 0.66 11.37 1.67
N LEU A 44 -0.33 10.96 2.47
CA LEU A 44 -0.15 9.96 3.51
C LEU A 44 -0.45 8.58 2.96
N LEU A 45 0.52 7.67 3.08
CA LEU A 45 0.34 6.26 2.75
C LEU A 45 -0.22 5.51 3.93
N CYS A 46 -0.99 4.46 3.64
CA CYS A 46 -1.49 3.59 4.68
C CYS A 46 -0.30 2.99 5.45
N SER A 47 -0.30 3.17 6.77
CA SER A 47 0.70 2.63 7.69
C SER A 47 0.87 1.11 7.60
N SER A 48 -0.20 0.42 7.21
CA SER A 48 -0.33 -1.03 7.33
C SER A 48 -0.10 -1.73 5.98
N CYS A 49 -0.60 -1.18 4.87
CA CYS A 49 -0.42 -1.79 3.54
C CYS A 49 0.52 -1.03 2.61
N ALA A 50 0.72 0.29 2.81
CA ALA A 50 1.39 1.20 1.88
C ALA A 50 0.91 1.14 0.41
N ALA A 51 -0.16 0.38 0.12
CA ALA A 51 -0.74 0.17 -1.20
C ALA A 51 -1.81 1.20 -1.56
N GLU A 52 -2.28 1.96 -0.56
CA GLU A 52 -3.21 3.07 -0.75
C GLU A 52 -2.60 4.33 -0.14
N GLY A 53 -2.96 5.47 -0.73
CA GLY A 53 -2.56 6.79 -0.28
C GLY A 53 -3.74 7.77 -0.26
N THR A 54 -3.68 8.79 0.58
CA THR A 54 -4.64 9.89 0.55
C THR A 54 -3.95 11.20 0.86
N HIS A 55 -4.43 12.30 0.28
CA HIS A 55 -4.09 13.61 0.80
C HIS A 55 -4.73 13.81 2.17
N ARG A 56 -4.04 14.53 3.04
CA ARG A 56 -4.52 14.87 4.39
C ARG A 56 -5.93 15.48 4.37
N ARG A 57 -6.15 16.47 3.51
CA ARG A 57 -7.47 17.11 3.32
C ARG A 57 -8.52 16.21 2.69
N CYS A 58 -8.13 15.30 1.80
CA CYS A 58 -9.05 14.38 1.14
C CYS A 58 -9.64 13.34 2.11
N SER A 59 -8.88 12.96 3.15
CA SER A 59 -9.35 12.09 4.22
C SER A 59 -9.84 12.85 5.47
N GLY A 60 -9.91 14.18 5.43
CA GLY A 60 -10.38 15.00 6.55
C GLY A 60 -9.49 14.93 7.79
N LEU A 61 -8.19 14.64 7.62
CA LEU A 61 -7.25 14.50 8.73
C LEU A 61 -6.78 15.86 9.25
N GLU A 62 -6.44 15.91 10.54
CA GLU A 62 -5.85 17.08 11.17
C GLU A 62 -4.40 17.29 10.75
N ASN A 63 -3.90 18.52 10.87
CA ASN A 63 -2.52 18.85 10.49
C ASN A 63 -1.44 18.24 11.42
N SER A 64 -1.85 17.66 12.55
CA SER A 64 -1.00 16.93 13.49
C SER A 64 -0.91 15.43 13.18
N THR A 65 -1.84 14.90 12.38
CA THR A 65 -1.91 13.47 12.07
C THR A 65 -0.83 13.10 11.06
N ARG A 66 0.14 12.28 11.50
CA ARG A 66 1.24 11.77 10.65
C ARG A 66 1.02 10.34 10.16
N ARG A 67 -0.03 9.68 10.64
CA ARG A 67 -0.31 8.28 10.37
C ARG A 67 -1.74 8.16 9.90
N TRP A 68 -1.92 7.51 8.77
CA TRP A 68 -3.21 7.22 8.20
C TRP A 68 -3.29 5.74 7.87
N GLU A 69 -4.50 5.19 7.93
CA GLU A 69 -4.80 3.83 7.53
C GLU A 69 -6.00 3.88 6.58
N CYS A 70 -5.95 3.12 5.49
CA CYS A 70 -7.09 3.01 4.59
C CYS A 70 -8.26 2.31 5.29
N ASP A 71 -9.46 2.42 4.74
CA ASP A 71 -10.68 1.82 5.32
C ASP A 71 -10.53 0.31 5.56
N SER A 72 -9.89 -0.37 4.61
CA SER A 72 -9.55 -1.79 4.68
C SER A 72 -8.61 -2.15 5.84
N CYS A 73 -7.76 -1.22 6.30
CA CYS A 73 -6.84 -1.45 7.43
C CYS A 73 -7.37 -0.88 8.76
N ALA A 74 -8.01 0.29 8.74
CA ALA A 74 -8.53 0.98 9.92
C ALA A 74 -9.70 0.24 10.58
N GLY A 75 -10.47 -0.54 9.82
CA GLY A 75 -11.57 -1.37 10.32
C GLY A 75 -11.16 -2.74 10.87
N LEU A 76 -9.90 -3.16 10.70
CA LEU A 76 -9.39 -4.45 11.19
C LEU A 76 -8.90 -4.35 12.63
N GLY A 77 -9.75 -3.83 13.52
CA GLY A 77 -9.50 -3.82 14.96
C GLY A 77 -9.14 -5.22 15.46
N THR A 78 -7.87 -5.45 15.75
CA THR A 78 -7.33 -6.60 16.50
C THR A 78 -7.96 -7.96 16.15
N GLY A 79 -7.57 -8.53 15.01
CA GLY A 79 -7.94 -9.91 14.68
C GLY A 79 -7.11 -10.44 13.53
N MET A 80 -5.96 -11.06 13.84
CA MET A 80 -5.20 -11.83 12.87
C MET A 80 -6.13 -12.83 12.16
N SER A 81 -6.34 -12.71 10.85
CA SER A 81 -6.28 -13.84 9.91
C SER A 81 -6.60 -13.40 8.47
N GLN A 82 -5.58 -13.51 7.63
CA GLN A 82 -5.62 -13.89 6.22
C GLN A 82 -6.01 -12.85 5.15
N SER A 83 -4.98 -12.51 4.37
CA SER A 83 -4.97 -12.82 2.93
C SER A 83 -6.12 -12.23 2.11
N LEU A 84 -6.11 -10.92 1.89
CA LEU A 84 -6.88 -10.31 0.80
C LEU A 84 -6.05 -9.36 -0.08
N TRP A 85 -4.73 -9.56 -0.15
CA TRP A 85 -3.91 -9.10 -1.28
C TRP A 85 -3.81 -10.14 -2.41
N CYS A 86 -4.85 -10.96 -2.62
CA CYS A 86 -4.87 -11.94 -3.72
C CYS A 86 -6.18 -11.97 -4.53
N LEU A 87 -6.96 -10.88 -4.56
CA LEU A 87 -8.14 -10.81 -5.45
C LEU A 87 -8.08 -9.74 -6.55
N TRP A 88 -7.00 -8.95 -6.64
CA TRP A 88 -6.78 -8.09 -7.83
C TRP A 88 -5.76 -8.69 -8.80
N ALA A 89 -4.72 -9.39 -8.33
CA ALA A 89 -3.85 -10.17 -9.20
C ALA A 89 -4.38 -11.60 -9.27
N GLY A 90 -4.95 -11.97 -10.42
CA GLY A 90 -5.49 -13.31 -10.63
C GLY A 90 -4.44 -14.40 -10.48
N ASP A 91 -4.91 -15.52 -9.93
CA ASP A 91 -4.32 -16.86 -9.95
C ASP A 91 -3.34 -17.23 -8.82
N CYS A 92 -3.89 -17.86 -7.77
CA CYS A 92 -3.17 -18.74 -6.84
C CYS A 92 -4.16 -19.75 -6.22
N ALA A 93 -4.51 -20.80 -6.96
CA ALA A 93 -4.98 -22.06 -6.39
C ALA A 93 -4.40 -23.18 -7.29
N GLN A 94 -3.53 -24.06 -6.78
CA GLN A 94 -3.98 -25.15 -5.94
C GLN A 94 -2.82 -25.70 -5.09
N ALA A 95 -3.07 -25.83 -3.79
CA ALA A 95 -2.26 -26.61 -2.86
C ALA A 95 -2.28 -28.12 -3.22
N GLY A 96 -1.17 -28.78 -2.91
CA GLY A 96 -0.88 -30.16 -3.29
C GLY A 96 -1.68 -31.25 -2.59
N LEU A 97 -1.39 -32.48 -2.98
CA LEU A 97 -1.63 -33.69 -2.20
C LEU A 97 -0.45 -34.63 -2.39
N GLY A 98 0.47 -34.61 -1.42
CA GLY A 98 1.35 -35.75 -1.16
C GLY A 98 0.51 -36.93 -0.67
N ARG A 99 0.81 -38.11 -1.19
CA ARG A 99 0.39 -39.39 -0.62
C ARG A 99 1.53 -40.39 -0.81
N ALA A 100 1.67 -41.20 0.24
CA ALA A 100 2.74 -42.15 0.54
C ALA A 100 3.11 -43.12 -0.59
#